data_AF-A0A7C5JM02-F1
#
_entry.id   AF-A0A7C5JM02-F1
#
_cell.length_a   1.000
_cell.length_b   1.000
_cell.length_c   1.000
_cell.angle_alpha   90.00
_cell.angle_beta   90.00
_cell.angle_gamma   90.00
#
_symmetry.space_group_name_H-M   'P 1'
#
loop_
_entity.id
_entity.type
_entity.pdbx_description
1 polymer ?
#
loop_
_entity_poly.entity_id
_entity_poly.type
_entity_poly.pdbx_seq_one_letter_code
_entity_poly.pdbx_strand_id
1 'polypeptide(L)'
;MARTIIKNGRNERLEFRCSTEEKKKIEELAKYLEMPSSTLVRNLVIASYEDAIIFKRIGILKGAKKIKDFKEKLSSLFDEH
;
A
#
# COMPACT_ATOMS: atom_id res chain seq x y z
N MET A 1 6.05 11.42 4.43
CA MET A 1 6.99 11.66 3.33
C MET A 1 8.18 10.72 3.52
N ALA A 2 8.40 9.76 2.62
CA ALA A 2 9.55 8.87 2.67
C ALA A 2 10.80 9.62 2.18
N ARG A 3 11.95 9.35 2.79
CA ARG A 3 13.24 9.96 2.44
C ARG A 3 14.13 8.89 1.83
N THR A 4 14.60 9.09 0.60
CA THR A 4 15.53 8.17 -0.07
C THR A 4 16.96 8.59 0.25
N ILE A 5 17.77 7.66 0.75
CA ILE A 5 19.22 7.84 0.94
C ILE A 5 19.92 7.00 -0.13
N ILE A 6 20.42 7.65 -1.18
CA ILE A 6 21.09 6.97 -2.30
C ILE A 6 22.53 6.61 -1.92
N LYS A 7 22.90 5.33 -2.04
CA LYS A 7 24.29 4.91 -2.35
C LYS A 7 24.38 3.42 -2.79
N ASN A 8 24.88 3.22 -4.01
CA ASN A 8 25.37 1.98 -4.62
C ASN A 8 24.34 0.85 -4.90
N GLY A 9 23.66 0.98 -6.04
CA GLY A 9 23.57 -0.06 -7.08
C GLY A 9 22.67 -1.28 -6.89
N ARG A 10 22.38 -1.75 -5.67
CA ARG A 10 21.47 -2.90 -5.46
C ARG A 10 20.60 -2.84 -4.21
N ASN A 11 20.93 -2.00 -3.23
CA ASN A 11 20.21 -1.93 -1.95
C ASN A 11 19.87 -0.49 -1.59
N GLU A 12 18.77 0.02 -2.13
CA GLU A 12 18.20 1.30 -1.71
C GLU A 12 17.46 1.14 -0.37
N ARG A 13 17.72 2.03 0.60
CA ARG A 13 17.06 2.00 1.90
C ARG A 13 15.76 2.81 1.85
N LEU A 14 14.65 2.16 2.21
CA LEU A 14 13.36 2.82 2.41
C LEU A 14 13.06 2.96 3.89
N GLU A 15 12.69 4.17 4.30
CA GLU A 15 12.19 4.46 5.63
C GLU A 15 10.77 5.00 5.55
N PHE A 16 9.87 4.41 6.34
CA PHE A 16 8.50 4.85 6.49
C PHE A 16 8.15 4.94 7.97
N ARG A 17 7.22 5.84 8.29
CA ARG A 17 6.66 5.97 9.63
C ARG A 17 5.40 5.13 9.70
N CYS A 18 5.26 4.40 10.80
CA CYS A 18 4.07 3.65 11.14
C CYS A 18 3.80 3.82 12.64
N SER A 19 2.57 3.56 13.05
CA SER A 19 2.21 3.51 14.47
C SER A 19 2.83 2.28 15.14
N THR A 20 2.87 2.28 16.47
CA THR A 20 3.32 1.11 17.25
C THR A 20 2.49 -0.13 16.93
N GLU A 21 1.17 0.04 16.72
CA GLU A 21 0.26 -1.06 16.39
C GLU A 21 0.51 -1.62 14.98
N GLU A 22 0.72 -0.75 14.00
CA GLU A 22 1.05 -1.16 12.63
C GLU A 22 2.38 -1.93 12.58
N LYS A 23 3.40 -1.43 13.29
CA LYS A 23 4.68 -2.12 13.42
C LYS A 23 4.50 -3.52 14.02
N LYS A 24 3.72 -3.64 15.10
CA LYS A 24 3.45 -4.93 15.75
C LYS A 24 2.77 -5.93 14.81
N LYS A 25 1.76 -5.49 14.06
CA LYS A 25 1.08 -6.34 13.05
C LYS A 25 2.05 -6.84 11.97
N ILE A 26 2.97 -5.98 11.51
CA ILE A 26 3.99 -6.34 10.53
C ILE A 26 4.95 -7.40 11.12
N GLU A 27 5.42 -7.20 12.35
CA GLU A 27 6.36 -8.11 13.01
C GLU A 27 5.73 -9.48 13.33
N GLU A 28 4.47 -9.51 13.78
CA GLU A 28 3.74 -10.75 14.03
C GLU A 28 3.56 -11.57 12.74
N LEU A 29 3.17 -10.92 11.64
CA LEU A 29 3.03 -11.58 10.35
C LEU A 29 4.38 -12.07 9.79
N ALA A 30 5.43 -11.26 9.93
CA ALA A 30 6.78 -11.64 9.53
C ALA A 30 7.28 -12.87 10.29
N LYS A 31 7.01 -12.93 11.60
CA LYS A 31 7.34 -14.07 12.46
C LYS A 31 6.55 -15.32 12.05
N TYR A 32 5.26 -15.18 11.77
CA TYR A 32 4.41 -16.29 11.32
C TYR A 32 4.90 -16.89 9.99
N LEU A 33 5.38 -16.04 9.08
CA LEU A 33 5.89 -16.44 7.76
C LEU A 33 7.40 -16.78 7.76
N GLU A 34 8.04 -16.79 8.93
CA GLU A 34 9.48 -17.08 9.10
C GLU A 34 10.40 -16.25 8.19
N MET A 35 10.10 -14.96 8.01
CA MET A 35 10.87 -14.07 7.15
C MET A 35 11.16 -12.70 7.77
N PRO A 36 12.19 -11.98 7.30
CA PRO A 36 12.45 -10.62 7.76
C PRO A 36 11.29 -9.67 7.42
N SER A 37 10.91 -8.79 8.35
CA SER A 37 9.86 -7.78 8.14
C SER A 37 10.13 -6.88 6.92
N SER A 38 11.40 -6.60 6.62
CA SER A 38 11.80 -5.85 5.43
C SER A 38 11.44 -6.58 4.13
N THR A 39 11.67 -7.91 4.08
CA THR A 39 11.30 -8.76 2.95
C THR A 39 9.79 -8.83 2.79
N LEU A 40 9.06 -9.02 3.88
CA LEU A 40 7.59 -9.03 3.88
C LEU A 40 7.03 -7.74 3.31
N VAL A 41 7.44 -6.59 3.86
CA VAL A 41 6.96 -5.28 3.43
C VAL A 41 7.33 -5.02 1.96
N ARG A 42 8.55 -5.36 1.55
CA ARG A 42 8.97 -5.25 0.14
C ARG A 42 8.05 -6.08 -0.78
N ASN A 43 7.78 -7.33 -0.43
CA ASN A 43 6.97 -8.22 -1.26
C ASN A 43 5.52 -7.72 -1.34
N LEU A 44 4.93 -7.27 -0.24
CA LEU A 44 3.59 -6.69 -0.23
C LEU A 44 3.52 -5.42 -1.08
N VAL A 45 4.50 -4.53 -0.97
CA VAL A 45 4.57 -3.31 -1.78
C VAL A 45 4.68 -3.64 -3.27
N ILE A 46 5.52 -4.61 -3.66
CA ILE A 46 5.66 -5.04 -5.06
C ILE A 46 4.37 -5.71 -5.55
N ALA A 47 3.76 -6.60 -4.76
CA ALA A 47 2.49 -7.22 -5.14
C ALA A 47 1.39 -6.17 -5.35
N SER A 48 1.31 -5.17 -4.47
CA SER A 48 0.36 -4.06 -4.59
C SER A 48 0.69 -3.06 -5.72
N TYR A 49 1.87 -3.16 -6.34
CA TYR A 49 2.29 -2.23 -7.39
C TYR A 49 1.46 -2.40 -8.66
N GLU A 50 1.12 -3.63 -9.03
CA GLU A 50 0.28 -3.91 -10.21
C GLU A 50 -1.14 -3.36 -10.00
N ASP A 51 -1.70 -3.61 -8.81
CA ASP A 51 -2.97 -3.03 -8.39
C ASP A 51 -2.90 -1.49 -8.39
N ALA A 52 -1.82 -0.90 -7.86
CA ALA A 52 -1.62 0.54 -7.85
C ALA A 52 -1.49 1.13 -9.26
N ILE A 53 -0.86 0.42 -10.21
CA ILE A 53 -0.84 0.82 -11.63
C ILE A 53 -2.26 0.82 -12.19
N ILE A 54 -3.03 -0.22 -11.92
CA ILE A 54 -4.43 -0.31 -12.34
C ILE A 54 -5.21 0.87 -11.75
N PHE A 55 -5.12 1.12 -10.44
CA PHE A 55 -5.73 2.25 -9.74
C PHE A 55 -5.28 3.62 -10.26
N LYS A 56 -4.03 3.74 -10.73
CA LYS A 56 -3.49 4.94 -11.36
C LYS A 56 -4.08 5.14 -12.77
N ARG A 57 -4.17 4.07 -13.56
CA ARG A 57 -4.75 4.08 -14.93
C ARG A 57 -6.23 4.42 -14.91
N ILE A 58 -6.99 3.92 -13.93
CA ILE A 58 -8.40 4.27 -13.73
C ILE A 58 -8.60 5.61 -13.00
N GLY A 59 -7.52 6.37 -12.73
CA GLY A 59 -7.59 7.72 -12.18
C GLY A 59 -7.99 7.84 -10.71
N ILE A 60 -8.16 6.71 -10.00
CA ILE A 60 -8.62 6.66 -8.60
C ILE A 60 -7.55 7.17 -7.62
N LEU A 61 -6.26 7.01 -7.95
CA LEU A 61 -5.17 7.51 -7.10
C LEU A 61 -5.07 9.03 -7.00
N LYS A 62 -5.84 9.81 -7.79
CA LYS A 62 -5.95 11.27 -7.62
C LYS A 62 -6.96 11.69 -6.54
N GLY A 63 -7.65 10.77 -5.87
CA GLY A 63 -8.66 11.18 -4.91
C GLY A 63 -9.06 10.10 -3.93
N ALA A 64 -8.29 9.92 -2.86
CA ALA A 64 -8.83 9.38 -1.61
C ALA A 64 -10.06 10.19 -1.12
N LYS A 65 -10.23 11.43 -1.60
CA LYS A 65 -11.43 12.27 -1.41
C LYS A 65 -12.61 11.91 -2.33
N LYS A 66 -12.36 11.33 -3.53
CA LYS A 66 -13.40 10.92 -4.50
C LYS A 66 -13.95 9.52 -4.24
N ILE A 67 -13.30 8.70 -3.43
CA ILE A 67 -13.78 7.34 -3.13
C ILE A 67 -15.09 7.37 -2.34
N LYS A 68 -15.31 8.37 -1.47
CA LYS A 68 -16.61 8.55 -0.79
C LYS A 68 -17.71 8.85 -1.81
N ASP A 69 -17.47 9.81 -2.71
CA ASP A 69 -18.42 10.19 -3.77
C ASP A 69 -18.63 9.06 -4.79
N PHE A 70 -17.62 8.24 -5.04
CA PHE A 70 -17.70 7.09 -5.95
C PHE A 70 -18.45 5.92 -5.32
N LYS A 71 -18.29 5.70 -4.01
CA LYS A 71 -19.06 4.70 -3.26
C LYS A 71 -20.53 5.07 -3.17
N GLU A 72 -20.84 6.35 -2.96
CA GLU A 72 -22.22 6.86 -3.01
C GLU A 72 -22.84 6.68 -4.41
N LYS A 73 -22.11 7.00 -5.49
CA LYS A 73 -22.58 6.80 -6.87
C LYS A 73 -22.70 5.33 -7.31
N LEU A 74 -21.85 4.45 -6.80
CA LEU A 74 -21.95 3.00 -7.06
C LEU A 74 -23.14 2.40 -6.32
N SER A 75 -23.39 2.79 -5.07
CA SER A 75 -24.58 2.34 -4.32
C SER A 75 -25.87 2.68 -5.07
N SER A 76 -26.00 3.92 -5.57
CA SER A 76 -27.19 4.34 -6.31
C SER A 76 -27.39 3.62 -7.65
N LEU A 77 -26.32 3.07 -8.25
CA LEU A 77 -26.40 2.34 -9.52
C LEU A 77 -26.80 0.86 -9.34
N PHE A 78 -26.58 0.31 -8.14
CA PHE A 78 -26.93 -1.07 -7.79
C PHE A 78 -28.29 -1.18 -7.07
N ASP A 79 -28.86 -0.08 -6.58
CA ASP A 79 -30.20 -0.02 -5.98
C ASP A 79 -31.35 0.15 -7.00
N GLU A 80 -31.06 0.38 -8.30
CA GLU A 80 -32.06 0.48 -9.38
C GLU A 80 -32.30 -0.84 -10.16
N HIS A 81 -31.83 -1.99 -9.64
CA HIS A 81 -32.06 -3.31 -10.25
C HIS A 81 -32.67 -4.33 -9.28
#